data_AF-A0A944WZR1-F1
#
_entry.id   AF-A0A944WZR1-F1
#
_cell.length_a   1.000
_cell.length_b   1.000
_cell.length_c   1.000
_cell.angle_alpha   90.00
_cell.angle_beta   90.00
_cell.angle_gamma   90.00
#
_symmetry.space_group_name_H-M   'P 1'
#
loop_
_entity.id
_entity.type
_entity.pdbx_description
1 polymer ?
#
loop_
_entity_poly.entity_id
_entity_poly.type
_entity_poly.pdbx_seq_one_letter_code
_entity_poly.pdbx_strand_id
1 'polypeptide(L)' 'SLGAKEFFPFLSGEATLEECVAQLKQNTRNYAKRQMTWFRKYKDVHWLNP' A
#
# COMPACT_ATOMS: atom_id res chain seq x y z
N SER A 1 -9.57 -4.45 0.65
CA SER A 1 -8.88 -4.17 -0.62
C SER A 1 -8.12 -2.87 -0.49
N LEU A 2 -6.79 -2.92 -0.57
CA LEU A 2 -5.95 -1.73 -0.75
C LEU A 2 -6.31 -1.14 -2.12
N GLY A 3 -6.70 0.13 -2.21
CA GLY A 3 -7.10 0.77 -3.46
C GLY A 3 -8.56 1.23 -3.46
N ALA A 4 -9.51 0.33 -3.20
CA ALA A 4 -10.93 0.67 -3.34
C ALA A 4 -11.44 1.62 -2.25
N LYS A 5 -10.82 1.62 -1.06
CA LYS A 5 -11.28 2.46 0.06
C LYS A 5 -10.78 3.90 -0.06
N GLU A 6 -9.63 4.07 -0.72
CA GLU A 6 -8.95 5.35 -0.87
C GLU A 6 -9.67 6.29 -1.84
N PHE A 7 -10.58 5.79 -2.68
CA PHE A 7 -11.36 6.61 -3.61
C PHE A 7 -12.76 6.98 -3.09
N PHE A 8 -13.22 6.48 -1.94
CA PHE A 8 -14.50 6.93 -1.36
C PHE A 8 -14.56 8.44 -1.16
N PRO A 9 -13.52 9.11 -0.64
CA PRO A 9 -13.50 10.58 -0.50
C PRO A 9 -13.61 11.31 -1.84
N PHE A 10 -13.05 10.74 -2.91
CA PHE A 10 -13.21 11.28 -4.26
C PHE A 10 -14.65 11.13 -4.77
N LEU A 11 -15.28 9.98 -4.52
CA LEU A 11 -16.67 9.71 -4.90
C LEU A 11 -17.69 10.53 -4.07
N SER A 12 -17.35 10.91 -2.83
CA SER A 12 -18.17 11.81 -2.00
C SER A 12 -17.91 13.30 -2.27
N GLY A 13 -16.93 13.64 -3.12
CA GLY A 13 -16.53 15.03 -3.37
C GLY A 13 -15.76 15.69 -2.23
N GLU A 14 -15.27 14.90 -1.27
CA GLU A 14 -14.54 15.34 -0.08
C GLU A 14 -13.02 15.44 -0.31
N ALA A 15 -12.50 14.83 -1.37
CA ALA A 15 -11.10 14.91 -1.76
C ALA A 15 -10.91 14.90 -3.28
N THR A 16 -9.77 15.42 -3.74
CA THR A 16 -9.38 15.35 -5.16
C THR A 16 -8.85 13.96 -5.53
N LEU A 17 -8.89 13.66 -6.83
CA LEU A 17 -8.30 12.43 -7.36
C LEU A 17 -6.80 12.33 -7.03
N GLU A 18 -6.09 13.46 -7.09
CA GLU A 18 -4.64 13.53 -6.84
C GLU A 18 -4.29 13.21 -5.39
N GLU A 19 -5.06 13.72 -4.43
CA GLU A 19 -4.90 13.39 -3.01
C GLU A 19 -5.16 11.90 -2.74
N CYS A 20 -6.23 11.35 -3.30
CA CYS A 20 -6.53 9.92 -3.20
C CYS A 20 -5.40 9.06 -3.79
N VAL A 21 -4.85 9.44 -4.95
CA VAL A 21 -3.71 8.75 -5.59
C VAL A 21 -2.45 8.86 -4.74
N ALA A 22 -2.15 10.03 -4.17
CA ALA A 22 -1.01 10.21 -3.27
C ALA A 22 -1.13 9.31 -2.03
N GLN A 23 -2.32 9.26 -1.43
CA GLN A 23 -2.62 8.43 -0.27
C GLN A 23 -2.49 6.94 -0.61
N LEU A 24 -3.01 6.51 -1.75
CA LEU A 24 -2.88 5.13 -2.23
C LEU A 24 -1.42 4.72 -2.40
N LYS A 25 -0.60 5.58 -3.04
CA LYS A 25 0.84 5.32 -3.20
C LYS A 25 1.54 5.20 -1.84
N GLN A 26 1.21 6.07 -0.88
CA GLN A 26 1.76 6.01 0.47
C GLN A 26 1.37 4.72 1.20
N ASN A 27 0.09 4.34 1.16
CA ASN A 27 -0.42 3.12 1.77
C ASN A 27 0.25 1.87 1.17
N THR A 28 0.45 1.85 -0.14
CA THR A 28 1.13 0.77 -0.86
C THR A 28 2.58 0.63 -0.40
N ARG A 29 3.34 1.73 -0.31
CA ARG A 29 4.72 1.70 0.21
C ARG A 29 4.77 1.22 1.67
N ASN A 30 3.85 1.69 2.51
CA ASN A 30 3.75 1.27 3.90
C ASN A 30 3.41 -0.21 4.04
N TYR A 31 2.55 -0.74 3.17
CA TYR A 31 2.22 -2.17 3.14
C TYR A 31 3.43 -3.00 2.70
N ALA A 32 4.10 -2.64 1.61
CA ALA A 32 5.32 -3.31 1.15
C ALA A 32 6.42 -3.30 2.24
N LYS A 33 6.63 -2.17 2.91
CA LYS A 33 7.57 -2.07 4.05
C LYS A 33 7.20 -3.03 5.18
N ARG A 34 5.91 -3.14 5.53
CA ARG A 34 5.44 -4.09 6.54
C ARG A 34 5.66 -5.54 6.12
N GLN A 35 5.39 -5.88 4.85
CA GLN A 35 5.69 -7.21 4.32
C GLN A 35 7.18 -7.54 4.44
N MET A 36 8.07 -6.62 4.06
CA MET A 36 9.51 -6.82 4.21
C MET A 36 9.94 -6.99 5.68
N THR A 37 9.36 -6.21 6.60
CA THR A 37 9.62 -6.39 8.04
C THR A 37 9.16 -7.76 8.54
N TRP A 38 8.02 -8.26 8.06
CA TRP A 38 7.55 -9.60 8.38
C TRP A 38 8.49 -10.67 7.79
N PHE A 39 8.86 -10.56 6.51
CA PHE A 39 9.76 -11.51 5.87
C PHE A 39 11.14 -11.59 6.53
N ARG A 40 11.69 -10.47 7.02
CA ARG A 40 12.95 -10.44 7.77
C ARG A 40 12.94 -11.28 9.05
N LYS A 41 11.78 -11.61 9.61
CA LYS A 41 11.67 -12.47 10.80
C LYS A 41 11.79 -13.95 10.48
N TYR A 42 11.61 -14.34 9.22
CA TYR A 42 11.72 -15.72 8.78
C TYR A 42 13.17 -16.00 8.34
N LYS A 43 13.84 -16.91 9.06
CA LYS A 43 15.25 -17.25 8.79
C LYS A 43 15.41 -18.23 7.62
N ASP A 44 14.36 -18.97 7.30
CA ASP A 44 14.39 -20.05 6.29
C ASP A 44 13.78 -19.62 4.94
N VAL A 45 13.80 -18.33 4.63
CA VAL A 45 13.28 -17.81 3.35
C VAL A 45 14.34 -17.94 2.27
N HIS A 46 14.03 -18.70 1.21
CA HIS A 46 14.76 -18.64 -0.03
C HIS A 46 14.24 -17.48 -0.89
N TRP A 47 15.02 -16.42 -0.99
CA TRP A 47 14.72 -15.28 -1.85
C TRP A 47 14.94 -15.65 -3.31
N LEU A 48 13.94 -15.35 -4.14
CA LEU A 48 14.05 -15.46 -5.59
C LEU A 48 14.37 -14.07 -6.13
N ASN A 49 15.44 -13.97 -6.92
CA ASN A 49 15.71 -12.76 -7.70
C ASN A 49 15.00 -12.89 -9.06
N PRO A 50 14.31 -11.84 -9.54
CA PRO A 50 13.68 -11.84 -10.86
C PRO A 50 14.68 -11.97 -12.00
#